data_AF-A0A4P5VG82-F1
#
_entry.id   AF-A0A4P5VG82-F1
#
_cell.length_a   1.000
_cell.length_b   1.000
_cell.length_c   1.000
_cell.angle_alpha   90.00
_cell.angle_beta   90.00
_cell.angle_gamma   90.00
#
_symmetry.space_group_name_H-M   'P 1'
#
loop_
_entity.id
_entity.type
_entity.pdbx_description
1 polymer ?
#
loop_
_entity_poly.entity_id
_entity_poly.type
_entity_poly.pdbx_seq_one_letter_code
_entity_poly.pdbx_strand_id
1 'polypeptide(L)'
;MLALPSPLNLPQTLTASLRLTPDQFSELCAANPDAVLELAADGSLIAMTPTGGETGTRNSNLNFELQLEVRRSGLPLKLFDSSTGFRLGDGSVLSPDAAVVSLERWQTLSESQRRSFPPLCPDLVVELASPSDAGPRGLTALRQKMAAYQANGARLGWLMIPEQRAVEVWGPLGEPAAAPQRLVPASQIDGSSLFPGLLVDLQEIWMA
;
A
#
# COMPACT_ATOMS: atom_id res chain seq x y z
N MET A 1 -10.59 32.67 17.55
CA MET A 1 -9.52 31.68 17.41
C MET A 1 -10.14 30.35 17.82
N LEU A 2 -10.55 29.53 16.86
CA LEU A 2 -11.09 28.19 17.16
C LEU A 2 -9.92 27.34 17.65
N ALA A 3 -10.06 26.70 18.81
CA ALA A 3 -9.07 25.72 19.27
C ALA A 3 -8.99 24.63 18.21
N LEU A 4 -7.80 24.39 17.67
CA LEU A 4 -7.58 23.22 16.82
C LEU A 4 -7.94 21.98 17.65
N PRO A 5 -8.69 21.01 17.10
CA PRO A 5 -8.92 19.75 17.80
C PRO A 5 -7.56 19.17 18.20
N SER A 6 -7.48 18.68 19.44
CA SER A 6 -6.25 18.03 19.89
C SER A 6 -6.02 16.78 19.04
N PRO A 7 -4.80 16.53 18.55
CA PRO A 7 -4.51 15.34 17.77
C PRO A 7 -4.86 14.10 18.60
N LEU A 8 -5.40 13.07 17.94
CA LEU A 8 -5.69 11.80 18.57
C LEU A 8 -4.40 11.23 19.15
N ASN A 9 -4.25 11.30 20.47
CA ASN A 9 -3.12 10.73 21.18
C ASN A 9 -3.56 9.38 21.77
N LEU A 10 -3.32 8.31 21.02
CA LEU A 10 -3.53 6.94 21.49
C LEU A 10 -2.27 6.50 22.24
N PRO A 11 -2.33 6.22 23.56
CA PRO A 11 -1.22 5.61 24.26
C PRO A 11 -0.84 4.30 23.55
N GLN A 12 0.45 4.03 23.38
CA GLN A 12 0.93 2.77 22.78
C GLN A 12 0.41 1.53 23.51
N THR A 13 0.09 1.66 24.80
CA THR A 13 -0.53 0.59 25.60
C THR A 13 -1.98 0.31 25.20
N LEU A 14 -2.70 1.32 24.70
CA LEU A 14 -4.09 1.22 24.28
C LEU A 14 -4.22 0.56 22.90
N THR A 15 -3.28 0.84 21.98
CA THR A 15 -3.22 0.18 20.67
C THR A 15 -2.87 -1.31 20.76
N ALA A 16 -2.13 -1.73 21.80
CA ALA A 16 -1.73 -3.13 21.98
C ALA A 16 -2.90 -4.07 22.37
N SER A 17 -3.90 -3.58 23.13
CA SER A 17 -5.03 -4.38 23.64
C SER A 17 -6.36 -4.07 22.99
N LEU A 18 -6.54 -2.88 22.42
CA LEU A 18 -7.77 -2.51 21.73
C LEU A 18 -7.90 -3.33 20.44
N ARG A 19 -9.10 -3.88 20.20
CA ARG A 19 -9.46 -4.56 18.95
C ARG A 19 -10.69 -3.89 18.37
N LEU A 20 -10.58 -3.43 17.13
CA LEU A 20 -11.64 -2.78 16.39
C LEU A 20 -12.09 -3.68 15.24
N THR A 21 -13.39 -3.65 14.99
CA THR A 21 -13.94 -4.09 13.71
C THR A 21 -13.64 -3.06 12.61
N PRO A 22 -13.70 -3.43 11.32
CA PRO A 22 -13.50 -2.48 10.22
C PRO A 22 -14.46 -1.29 10.25
N ASP A 23 -15.69 -1.52 10.72
CA ASP A 23 -16.71 -0.48 10.80
C ASP A 23 -16.40 0.50 11.94
N GLN A 24 -15.96 -0.01 13.11
CA GLN A 24 -15.47 0.83 14.21
C GLN A 24 -14.20 1.61 13.84
N PHE A 25 -13.30 0.99 13.07
CA PHE A 25 -12.13 1.68 12.53
C PHE A 25 -12.52 2.82 11.59
N SER A 26 -13.52 2.60 10.73
CA SER A 26 -14.04 3.64 9.83
C SER A 26 -14.64 4.82 10.61
N GLU A 27 -15.38 4.54 11.69
CA GLU A 27 -15.88 5.59 12.60
C GLU A 27 -14.75 6.34 13.30
N LEU A 28 -13.70 5.64 13.74
CA LEU A 28 -12.52 6.25 14.35
C LEU A 28 -11.82 7.21 13.38
N CYS A 29 -11.56 6.79 12.14
CA CYS A 29 -10.95 7.65 11.12
C CYS A 29 -11.84 8.86 10.78
N ALA A 30 -13.15 8.68 10.67
CA ALA A 30 -14.09 9.78 10.41
C ALA A 30 -14.10 10.83 11.55
N ALA A 31 -13.96 10.38 12.80
CA ALA A 31 -13.87 11.26 13.96
C ALA A 31 -12.49 11.93 14.11
N ASN A 32 -11.44 11.41 13.45
CA ASN A 32 -10.05 11.86 13.62
C ASN A 32 -9.38 12.00 12.23
N PRO A 33 -9.77 13.00 11.42
CA PRO A 33 -9.34 13.12 10.03
C PRO A 33 -7.83 13.31 9.84
N ASP A 34 -7.13 13.81 10.86
CA ASP A 34 -5.67 14.01 10.83
C ASP A 34 -4.88 12.76 11.27
N ALA A 35 -5.56 11.71 11.74
CA ALA A 35 -4.90 10.49 12.17
C ALA A 35 -4.56 9.59 10.98
N VAL A 36 -3.28 9.22 10.85
CA VAL A 36 -2.81 8.26 9.84
C VAL A 36 -2.68 6.89 10.49
N LEU A 37 -3.68 6.04 10.24
CA LEU A 37 -3.82 4.73 10.88
C LEU A 37 -4.12 3.66 9.83
N GLU A 38 -3.68 2.44 10.12
CA GLU A 38 -4.15 1.21 9.47
C GLU A 38 -4.77 0.27 10.51
N LEU A 39 -5.54 -0.70 10.04
CA LEU A 39 -6.13 -1.76 10.87
C LEU A 39 -5.54 -3.11 10.48
N ALA A 40 -4.92 -3.81 11.44
CA ALA A 40 -4.44 -5.16 11.25
C ALA A 40 -5.60 -6.18 11.22
N ALA A 41 -5.37 -7.36 10.66
CA ALA A 41 -6.38 -8.42 10.54
C ALA A 41 -6.90 -8.93 11.90
N ASP A 42 -6.09 -8.82 12.96
CA ASP A 42 -6.51 -9.18 14.31
C ASP A 42 -7.37 -8.09 15.00
N GLY A 43 -7.56 -6.94 14.34
CA GLY A 43 -8.28 -5.76 14.83
C GLY A 43 -7.43 -4.74 15.56
N SER A 44 -6.11 -4.94 15.69
CA SER A 44 -5.22 -3.96 16.31
C SER A 44 -4.94 -2.76 15.39
N LEU A 45 -4.67 -1.60 16.01
CA LEU A 45 -4.33 -0.37 15.29
C LEU A 45 -2.84 -0.29 15.00
N ILE A 46 -2.51 0.06 13.76
CA ILE A 46 -1.15 0.37 13.34
C ILE A 46 -1.07 1.89 13.15
N ALA A 47 -0.27 2.56 13.98
CA ALA A 47 -0.04 3.99 13.85
C ALA A 47 1.07 4.25 12.82
N MET A 48 0.75 5.04 11.80
CA MET A 48 1.74 5.47 10.81
C MET A 48 2.34 6.80 11.24
N THR A 49 3.64 6.97 11.01
CA THR A 49 4.29 8.29 11.17
C THR A 49 4.14 9.09 9.88
N PRO A 50 3.99 10.43 9.96
CA PRO A 50 4.04 11.27 8.78
C PRO A 50 5.30 11.02 7.94
N THR A 51 5.13 11.01 6.63
CA THR A 51 6.20 10.77 5.67
C THR A 51 7.21 11.93 5.66
N GLY A 52 8.50 11.60 5.75
CA GLY A 52 9.59 12.58 5.61
C GLY A 52 9.75 13.08 4.18
N GLY A 53 10.51 14.17 3.98
CA GLY A 53 10.63 14.84 2.68
C GLY A 53 11.15 13.94 1.54
N GLU A 54 12.22 13.17 1.78
CA GLU A 54 12.77 12.24 0.78
C GLU A 54 11.77 11.15 0.41
N THR A 55 11.17 10.49 1.40
CA THR A 55 10.12 9.48 1.16
C THR A 55 8.93 10.09 0.42
N GLY A 56 8.55 11.34 0.72
CA GLY A 56 7.48 12.05 0.04
C GLY A 56 7.79 12.31 -1.44
N THR A 57 9.02 12.73 -1.75
CA THR A 57 9.49 12.92 -3.14
C THR A 57 9.49 11.59 -3.89
N ARG A 58 10.05 10.52 -3.29
CA ARG A 58 10.07 9.18 -3.91
C ARG A 58 8.66 8.67 -4.20
N ASN A 59 7.74 8.81 -3.26
CA ASN A 59 6.35 8.39 -3.44
C ASN A 59 5.60 9.23 -4.51
N SER A 60 5.94 10.52 -4.62
CA SER A 60 5.40 11.38 -5.68
C SER A 60 5.89 10.92 -7.07
N ASN A 61 7.19 10.61 -7.20
CA ASN A 61 7.77 10.09 -8.43
C ASN A 61 7.18 8.71 -8.78
N LEU A 62 7.02 7.83 -7.78
CA LEU A 62 6.36 6.53 -7.94
C LEU A 62 4.94 6.70 -8.50
N ASN A 63 4.12 7.54 -7.89
CA ASN A 63 2.75 7.77 -8.35
C ASN A 63 2.71 8.36 -9.76
N PHE A 64 3.62 9.29 -10.09
CA PHE A 64 3.70 9.87 -11.43
C PHE A 64 4.04 8.82 -12.50
N GLU A 65 5.15 8.10 -12.32
CA GLU A 65 5.61 7.10 -13.28
C GLU A 65 4.58 5.97 -13.43
N LEU A 66 4.05 5.47 -12.31
CA LEU A 66 3.02 4.42 -12.35
C LEU A 66 1.74 4.91 -13.04
N GLN A 67 1.30 6.15 -12.81
CA GLN A 67 0.14 6.71 -13.49
C GLN A 67 0.35 6.84 -15.00
N LEU A 68 1.55 7.27 -15.41
CA LEU A 68 1.93 7.39 -16.81
C LEU A 68 1.89 6.02 -17.50
N GLU A 69 2.49 5.01 -16.88
CA GLU A 69 2.61 3.68 -17.45
C GLU A 69 1.29 2.90 -17.42
N VAL A 70 0.46 3.09 -16.38
CA VAL A 70 -0.93 2.61 -16.38
C VAL A 70 -1.69 3.16 -17.59
N ARG A 71 -1.55 4.45 -17.93
CA ARG A 71 -2.21 5.04 -19.10
C ARG A 71 -1.62 4.52 -20.42
N ARG A 72 -0.29 4.36 -20.51
CA ARG A 72 0.41 3.87 -21.71
C ARG A 72 0.10 2.42 -22.02
N SER A 73 -0.10 1.59 -20.99
CA SER A 73 -0.45 0.17 -21.16
C SER A 73 -1.77 -0.02 -21.91
N GLY A 74 -2.67 0.97 -21.90
CA GLY A 74 -4.01 0.87 -22.47
C GLY A 74 -4.93 -0.10 -21.73
N LEU A 75 -4.48 -0.65 -20.60
CA LEU A 75 -5.26 -1.57 -19.78
C LEU A 75 -6.35 -0.80 -19.00
N PRO A 76 -7.53 -1.39 -18.81
CA PRO A 76 -8.61 -0.77 -18.04
C PRO A 76 -8.28 -0.88 -16.54
N LEU A 77 -7.39 -0.02 -16.06
CA LEU A 77 -6.86 -0.01 -14.69
C LEU A 77 -7.11 1.35 -14.03
N LYS A 78 -7.24 1.33 -12.70
CA LYS A 78 -7.41 2.51 -11.85
C LYS A 78 -6.30 2.52 -10.79
N LEU A 79 -5.52 3.61 -10.78
CA LEU A 79 -4.47 3.87 -9.79
C LEU A 79 -5.04 4.60 -8.57
N PHE A 80 -4.47 4.30 -7.40
CA PHE A 80 -4.73 4.92 -6.12
C PHE A 80 -3.41 5.28 -5.45
N ASP A 81 -3.38 6.41 -4.76
CA ASP A 81 -2.21 6.93 -4.06
C ASP A 81 -2.04 6.33 -2.65
N SER A 82 -0.99 6.76 -1.96
CA SER A 82 -0.58 6.26 -0.64
C SER A 82 -1.57 6.53 0.50
N SER A 83 -2.59 7.36 0.27
CA SER A 83 -3.61 7.71 1.28
C SER A 83 -4.85 6.83 1.22
N THR A 84 -4.95 5.98 0.19
CA THR A 84 -6.13 5.14 -0.01
C THR A 84 -6.03 3.85 0.80
N GLY A 85 -6.83 3.75 1.87
CA GLY A 85 -7.02 2.51 2.61
C GLY A 85 -7.98 1.52 1.91
N PHE A 86 -7.62 0.24 1.87
CA PHE A 86 -8.43 -0.84 1.32
C PHE A 86 -8.84 -1.83 2.41
N ARG A 87 -10.14 -2.14 2.50
CA ARG A 87 -10.64 -3.18 3.40
C ARG A 87 -10.46 -4.55 2.75
N LEU A 88 -9.55 -5.34 3.29
CA LEU A 88 -9.20 -6.66 2.77
C LEU A 88 -10.18 -7.75 3.24
N GLY A 89 -10.07 -8.95 2.66
CA GLY A 89 -10.97 -10.07 2.92
C GLY A 89 -10.90 -10.62 4.35
N ASP A 90 -9.75 -10.47 5.01
CA ASP A 90 -9.53 -10.81 6.41
C ASP A 90 -10.02 -9.74 7.42
N GLY A 91 -10.53 -8.61 6.93
CA GLY A 91 -10.99 -7.49 7.74
C GLY A 91 -9.92 -6.46 8.08
N SER A 92 -8.67 -6.63 7.68
CA SER A 92 -7.67 -5.56 7.78
C SER A 92 -8.05 -4.37 6.88
N VAL A 93 -7.55 -3.18 7.23
CA VAL A 93 -7.62 -1.98 6.40
C VAL A 93 -6.22 -1.43 6.24
N LEU A 94 -5.62 -1.64 5.07
CA LEU A 94 -4.22 -1.30 4.78
C LEU A 94 -4.14 -0.26 3.65
N SER A 95 -3.15 0.62 3.72
CA SER A 95 -2.88 1.69 2.76
C SER A 95 -1.49 1.49 2.13
N PRO A 96 -1.39 0.88 0.94
CA PRO A 96 -0.11 0.75 0.23
C PRO A 96 0.34 2.11 -0.33
N ASP A 97 1.64 2.27 -0.57
CA ASP A 97 2.20 3.51 -1.15
C ASP A 97 1.68 3.80 -2.58
N ALA A 98 1.34 2.74 -3.32
CA ALA A 98 0.49 2.82 -4.49
C ALA A 98 -0.30 1.52 -4.70
N ALA A 99 -1.49 1.63 -5.29
CA ALA A 99 -2.33 0.48 -5.61
C ALA A 99 -2.98 0.61 -6.99
N VAL A 100 -3.09 -0.51 -7.71
CA VAL A 100 -3.81 -0.59 -8.97
C VAL A 100 -4.92 -1.63 -8.88
N VAL A 101 -6.11 -1.23 -9.33
CA VAL A 101 -7.29 -2.10 -9.41
C VAL A 101 -7.80 -2.10 -10.85
N SER A 102 -8.15 -3.27 -11.36
CA SER A 102 -8.85 -3.43 -12.62
C SER A 102 -10.19 -2.71 -12.60
N LEU A 103 -10.51 -2.02 -13.68
CA LEU A 103 -11.72 -1.22 -13.77
C LEU A 103 -12.98 -2.07 -13.64
N GLU A 104 -12.94 -3.32 -14.13
CA GLU A 104 -14.00 -4.31 -13.94
C GLU A 104 -14.31 -4.52 -12.45
N ARG A 105 -13.31 -4.87 -11.63
CA ARG A 105 -13.46 -5.05 -10.18
C ARG A 105 -13.86 -3.76 -9.47
N TRP A 106 -13.38 -2.62 -9.94
CA TRP A 106 -13.79 -1.32 -9.40
C TRP A 106 -15.26 -1.00 -9.70
N GLN A 107 -15.76 -1.38 -10.87
CA GLN A 107 -17.13 -1.12 -11.30
C GLN A 107 -18.16 -2.04 -10.64
N THR A 108 -17.75 -3.18 -10.07
CA THR A 108 -18.65 -4.02 -9.27
C THR A 108 -18.98 -3.42 -7.91
N LEU A 109 -18.21 -2.42 -7.45
CA LEU A 109 -18.47 -1.74 -6.18
C LEU A 109 -19.65 -0.77 -6.30
N SER A 110 -20.45 -0.70 -5.23
CA SER A 110 -21.46 0.35 -5.08
C SER A 110 -20.80 1.73 -4.97
N GLU A 111 -21.58 2.79 -5.19
CA GLU A 111 -21.09 4.15 -4.98
C GLU A 111 -20.62 4.40 -3.54
N SER A 112 -21.33 3.87 -2.53
CA SER A 112 -20.93 4.00 -1.14
C SER A 112 -19.60 3.30 -0.86
N GLN A 113 -19.40 2.09 -1.39
CA GLN A 113 -18.15 1.35 -1.26
C GLN A 113 -16.96 2.09 -1.89
N ARG A 114 -17.18 2.75 -3.04
CA ARG A 114 -16.15 3.55 -3.72
C ARG A 114 -15.78 4.86 -3.01
N ARG A 115 -16.67 5.37 -2.14
CA ARG A 115 -16.46 6.60 -1.34
C ARG A 115 -15.94 6.31 0.07
N SER A 116 -15.78 5.04 0.43
CA SER A 116 -15.25 4.55 1.71
C SER A 116 -13.91 3.83 1.49
N PHE A 117 -13.40 3.09 2.49
CA PHE A 117 -12.35 2.10 2.26
C PHE A 117 -12.89 0.98 1.35
N PRO A 118 -12.43 0.87 0.09
CA PRO A 118 -13.02 -0.08 -0.85
C PRO A 118 -12.85 -1.51 -0.33
N PRO A 119 -13.93 -2.33 -0.28
CA PRO A 119 -13.87 -3.69 0.26
C PRO A 119 -13.32 -4.68 -0.79
N LEU A 120 -12.08 -4.46 -1.21
CA LEU A 120 -11.34 -5.31 -2.13
C LEU A 120 -9.84 -5.23 -1.85
N CYS A 121 -9.11 -6.31 -2.14
CA CYS A 121 -7.66 -6.26 -2.23
C CYS A 121 -7.22 -5.75 -3.63
N PRO A 122 -6.29 -4.78 -3.73
CA PRO A 122 -5.80 -4.31 -5.03
C PRO A 122 -5.20 -5.43 -5.88
N ASP A 123 -5.26 -5.28 -7.21
CA ASP A 123 -4.68 -6.26 -8.13
C ASP A 123 -3.14 -6.19 -8.13
N LEU A 124 -2.59 -4.97 -8.06
CA LEU A 124 -1.18 -4.66 -7.84
C LEU A 124 -1.04 -3.76 -6.61
N VAL A 125 -0.13 -4.12 -5.71
CA VAL A 125 0.24 -3.30 -4.54
C VAL A 125 1.72 -2.91 -4.61
N VAL A 126 2.04 -1.70 -4.18
CA VAL A 126 3.42 -1.22 -4.07
C VAL A 126 3.65 -0.71 -2.65
N GLU A 127 4.72 -1.18 -2.03
CA GLU A 127 5.24 -0.65 -0.76
C GLU A 127 6.66 -0.12 -1.02
N LEU A 128 6.95 1.06 -0.52
CA LEU A 128 8.19 1.78 -0.71
C LEU A 128 8.88 1.96 0.64
N ALA A 129 9.95 1.19 0.85
CA ALA A 129 10.69 1.26 2.11
C ALA A 129 11.25 2.67 2.34
N SER A 130 10.89 3.27 3.47
CA SER A 130 11.45 4.55 3.93
C SER A 130 12.83 4.35 4.57
N PRO A 131 13.59 5.42 4.84
CA PRO A 131 14.84 5.32 5.59
C PRO A 131 14.69 4.64 6.97
N SER A 132 13.55 4.82 7.64
CA SER A 132 13.25 4.14 8.91
C SER A 132 12.98 2.64 8.75
N ASP A 133 12.58 2.19 7.55
CA ASP A 133 12.28 0.79 7.27
C ASP A 133 13.51 -0.01 6.83
N ALA A 134 14.61 0.67 6.47
CA ALA A 134 15.80 0.05 5.89
C ALA A 134 16.48 -0.99 6.80
N GLY A 135 16.21 -0.96 8.11
CA GLY A 135 16.69 -1.95 9.06
C GLY A 135 15.99 -3.33 8.91
N PRO A 136 16.57 -4.41 9.45
CA PRO A 136 16.00 -5.76 9.33
C PRO A 136 14.57 -5.89 9.86
N ARG A 137 14.23 -5.12 10.90
CA ARG A 137 12.88 -5.13 11.50
C ARG A 137 11.86 -4.45 10.59
N GLY A 138 12.19 -3.30 10.01
CA GLY A 138 11.30 -2.57 9.10
C GLY A 138 11.01 -3.37 7.83
N LEU A 139 12.05 -3.89 7.17
CA LEU A 139 11.87 -4.78 6.03
C LEU A 139 11.08 -6.05 6.38
N THR A 140 11.21 -6.59 7.60
CA THR A 140 10.38 -7.73 8.02
C THR A 140 8.91 -7.33 8.14
N ALA A 141 8.60 -6.17 8.71
CA ALA A 141 7.24 -5.65 8.80
C ALA A 141 6.63 -5.40 7.41
N LEU A 142 7.39 -4.79 6.49
CA LEU A 142 6.95 -4.59 5.11
C LEU A 142 6.68 -5.91 4.40
N ARG A 143 7.55 -6.92 4.53
CA ARG A 143 7.32 -8.24 3.95
C ARG A 143 6.10 -8.96 4.56
N GLN A 144 5.81 -8.74 5.85
CA GLN A 144 4.57 -9.24 6.46
C GLN A 144 3.34 -8.57 5.84
N LYS A 145 3.40 -7.26 5.58
CA LYS A 145 2.35 -6.51 4.87
C LYS A 145 2.16 -7.03 3.44
N MET A 146 3.25 -7.27 2.71
CA MET A 146 3.22 -7.90 1.38
C MET A 146 2.57 -9.29 1.41
N ALA A 147 2.92 -10.12 2.39
CA ALA A 147 2.29 -11.43 2.57
C ALA A 147 0.79 -11.31 2.90
N ALA A 148 0.37 -10.30 3.67
CA ALA A 148 -1.03 -10.04 3.95
C ALA A 148 -1.79 -9.66 2.67
N TYR A 149 -1.25 -8.77 1.83
CA TYR A 149 -1.86 -8.46 0.52
C TYR A 149 -1.97 -9.70 -0.36
N GLN A 150 -0.90 -10.50 -0.47
CA GLN A 150 -0.89 -11.74 -1.25
C GLN A 150 -1.97 -12.73 -0.76
N ALA A 151 -2.06 -12.94 0.56
CA ALA A 151 -3.06 -13.81 1.17
C ALA A 151 -4.51 -13.33 0.96
N ASN A 152 -4.70 -12.02 0.78
CA ASN A 152 -5.99 -11.40 0.52
C ASN A 152 -6.31 -11.23 -0.98
N GLY A 153 -5.46 -11.75 -1.87
CA GLY A 153 -5.74 -11.85 -3.30
C GLY A 153 -5.05 -10.82 -4.18
N ALA A 154 -4.03 -10.10 -3.68
CA ALA A 154 -3.14 -9.33 -4.56
C ALA A 154 -2.47 -10.26 -5.56
N ARG A 155 -2.47 -9.87 -6.84
CA ARG A 155 -1.92 -10.68 -7.94
C ARG A 155 -0.45 -10.36 -8.19
N LEU A 156 -0.06 -9.11 -7.91
CA LEU A 156 1.31 -8.64 -8.01
C LEU A 156 1.62 -7.71 -6.84
N GLY A 157 2.80 -7.84 -6.28
CA GLY A 157 3.28 -6.94 -5.23
C GLY A 157 4.72 -6.51 -5.50
N TRP A 158 5.00 -5.23 -5.36
CA TRP A 158 6.34 -4.68 -5.44
C TRP A 158 6.75 -4.06 -4.11
N LEU A 159 7.71 -4.66 -3.43
CA LEU A 159 8.39 -4.02 -2.30
C LEU A 159 9.67 -3.37 -2.81
N MET A 160 9.64 -2.04 -2.93
CA MET A 160 10.74 -1.22 -3.40
C MET A 160 11.67 -0.84 -2.24
N ILE A 161 12.98 -1.07 -2.41
CA ILE A 161 13.99 -0.81 -1.38
C ILE A 161 15.04 0.15 -1.95
N PRO A 162 14.83 1.48 -1.84
CA PRO A 162 15.65 2.49 -2.52
C PRO A 162 17.14 2.42 -2.18
N GLU A 163 17.48 2.30 -0.89
CA GLU A 163 18.86 2.18 -0.40
C GLU A 163 19.64 1.01 -1.01
N GLN A 164 18.92 0.00 -1.50
CA GLN A 164 19.49 -1.20 -2.10
C GLN A 164 19.30 -1.23 -3.62
N ARG A 165 18.62 -0.24 -4.21
CA ARG A 165 18.15 -0.23 -5.61
C ARG A 165 17.57 -1.57 -6.03
N ALA A 166 16.76 -2.13 -5.13
CA ALA A 166 16.23 -3.47 -5.26
C ALA A 166 14.71 -3.44 -5.22
N VAL A 167 14.09 -4.39 -5.92
CA VAL A 167 12.66 -4.66 -5.80
C VAL A 167 12.44 -6.13 -5.48
N GLU A 168 11.62 -6.41 -4.47
CA GLU A 168 11.08 -7.74 -4.22
C GLU A 168 9.72 -7.86 -4.90
N VAL A 169 9.60 -8.82 -5.82
CA VAL A 169 8.41 -9.10 -6.62
C VAL A 169 7.66 -10.28 -6.02
N TRP A 170 6.44 -10.00 -5.57
CA TRP A 170 5.52 -10.95 -4.98
C TRP A 170 4.47 -11.34 -6.02
N GLY A 171 4.39 -12.62 -6.38
CA GLY A 171 3.36 -13.13 -7.30
C GLY A 171 2.07 -13.56 -6.58
N PRO A 172 1.09 -14.13 -7.30
CA PRO A 172 -0.12 -14.67 -6.70
C PRO A 172 0.15 -15.80 -5.69
N LEU A 173 -0.75 -15.98 -4.72
CA LEU A 173 -0.67 -17.10 -3.79
C LEU A 173 -0.84 -18.44 -4.53
N GLY A 174 0.00 -19.43 -4.21
CA GLY A 174 -0.09 -20.78 -4.78
C GLY A 174 0.70 -21.00 -6.07
N GLU A 175 1.33 -19.97 -6.62
CA GLU A 175 2.33 -20.12 -7.68
C GLU A 175 3.64 -20.75 -7.14
N PRO A 176 4.43 -21.47 -7.96
CA PRO A 176 5.56 -22.29 -7.52
C PRO A 176 6.70 -21.56 -6.78
N ALA A 177 6.69 -20.23 -6.76
CA ALA A 177 7.70 -19.44 -6.06
C ALA A 177 7.44 -19.46 -4.54
N ALA A 178 8.23 -20.22 -3.79
CA ALA A 178 8.16 -20.28 -2.33
C ALA A 178 8.59 -18.96 -1.64
N ALA A 179 9.20 -18.02 -2.37
CA ALA A 179 9.68 -16.73 -1.87
C ALA A 179 9.58 -15.66 -2.97
N PRO A 180 9.45 -14.36 -2.61
CA PRO A 180 9.47 -13.27 -3.58
C PRO A 180 10.78 -13.22 -4.38
N GLN A 181 10.68 -12.91 -5.67
CA GLN A 181 11.86 -12.74 -6.52
C GLN A 181 12.49 -11.38 -6.25
N ARG A 182 13.80 -11.35 -5.98
CA ARG A 182 14.53 -10.09 -5.77
C ARG A 182 15.28 -9.66 -7.03
N LEU A 183 15.01 -8.46 -7.51
CA LEU A 183 15.68 -7.81 -8.63
C LEU A 183 16.69 -6.79 -8.09
N VAL A 184 17.98 -6.92 -8.43
CA VAL A 184 19.03 -5.99 -8.02
C VAL A 184 20.24 -6.02 -8.97
N PRO A 185 20.75 -4.87 -9.45
CA PRO A 185 20.10 -3.56 -9.41
C PRO A 185 18.87 -3.54 -10.33
N ALA A 186 17.77 -2.94 -9.89
CA ALA A 186 16.59 -2.75 -10.71
C ALA A 186 16.59 -1.33 -11.30
N SER A 187 16.65 -1.19 -12.62
CA SER A 187 16.44 0.09 -13.31
C SER A 187 14.99 0.28 -13.76
N GLN A 188 14.28 -0.83 -13.99
CA GLN A 188 12.89 -0.85 -14.41
C GLN A 188 12.19 -2.05 -13.77
N ILE A 189 10.86 -2.01 -13.72
CA ILE A 189 10.03 -3.14 -13.31
C ILE A 189 8.77 -3.25 -14.17
N ASP A 190 8.48 -4.47 -14.64
CA ASP A 190 7.31 -4.74 -15.47
C ASP A 190 6.14 -5.35 -14.67
N GLY A 191 4.94 -5.19 -15.21
CA GLY A 191 3.70 -5.73 -14.69
C GLY A 191 3.51 -7.24 -14.91
N SER A 192 4.53 -7.97 -15.35
CA SER A 192 4.49 -9.38 -15.76
C SER A 192 3.44 -9.66 -16.84
N SER A 193 3.09 -10.93 -17.05
CA SER A 193 1.95 -11.31 -17.89
C SER A 193 0.59 -10.85 -17.32
N LEU A 194 0.55 -10.44 -16.06
CA LEU A 194 -0.67 -9.98 -15.38
C LEU A 194 -1.10 -8.57 -15.82
N PHE A 195 -0.15 -7.71 -16.15
CA PHE A 195 -0.39 -6.33 -16.61
C PHE A 195 0.51 -6.02 -17.81
N PRO A 196 0.23 -6.60 -18.99
CA PRO A 196 1.09 -6.47 -20.15
C PRO A 196 1.21 -5.00 -20.58
N GLY A 197 2.44 -4.58 -20.87
CA GLY A 197 2.75 -3.20 -21.28
C GLY A 197 2.88 -2.20 -20.14
N LEU A 198 2.68 -2.62 -18.88
CA LEU A 198 3.05 -1.82 -17.72
C LEU A 198 4.55 -1.99 -17.45
N LEU A 199 5.35 -0.93 -17.64
CA LEU A 199 6.80 -0.94 -17.41
C LEU A 199 7.24 0.37 -16.77
N VAL A 200 7.57 0.33 -15.48
CA VAL A 200 7.92 1.52 -14.70
C VAL A 200 9.43 1.73 -14.69
N ASP A 201 9.88 2.93 -15.04
CA ASP A 201 11.27 3.35 -14.83
C ASP A 201 11.50 3.78 -13.39
N LEU A 202 12.58 3.28 -12.78
CA LEU A 202 12.85 3.45 -11.36
C LEU A 202 13.91 4.53 -11.08
N GLN A 203 14.53 5.13 -12.11
CA GLN A 203 15.65 6.04 -11.93
C GLN A 203 15.29 7.26 -11.07
N GLU A 204 14.21 7.96 -11.40
CA GLU A 204 13.75 9.14 -10.64
C GLU A 204 13.25 8.77 -9.23
N ILE A 205 12.76 7.54 -9.04
CA ILE A 205 12.36 7.02 -7.74
C ILE A 205 13.60 6.74 -6.88
N TRP A 206 14.69 6.25 -7.46
CA TRP A 206 15.94 5.96 -6.75
C TRP A 206 16.79 7.18 -6.44
N MET A 207 16.73 8.23 -7.26
CA MET A 207 17.58 9.41 -7.12
C MET A 207 16.98 10.53 -6.26
N ALA A 208 15.69 10.42 -5.92
CA ALA A 208 14.98 11.34 -5.04
C ALA A 208 15.45 11.31 -3.58
#